data_AF-A0A849DK54-F1
#
_entry.id   AF-A0A849DK54-F1
#
_cell.length_a   1.000
_cell.length_b   1.000
_cell.length_c   1.000
_cell.angle_alpha   90.00
_cell.angle_beta   90.00
_cell.angle_gamma   90.00
#
_symmetry.space_group_name_H-M   'P 1'
#
loop_
_entity.id
_entity.type
_entity.pdbx_description
1 polymer ?
#
loop_
_entity_poly.entity_id
_entity_poly.type
_entity_poly.pdbx_seq_one_letter_code
_entity_poly.pdbx_strand_id
1 'polypeptide(L)'
;ADPIAAQWTQEARLLLAERALAAGDPQAPVDVALPGRLSVSQLVTLRRDPATLARLLRRPMPARPDPEARRGTAFHRWLERRYAGDRLFDFDDWPEAAAAGGASGTGADPAPDADRATAGAVGGDETLADLQRRFEASEWADRIPLDVEVPFSTVVDGVVLRGRMDAVFAAEPTSSGAPCFEVVDWKTGAVPVGAAARAARVQLAAYRLAFAKLRGVSPDRVRGAFYYVHAGVTVRPDAEVAMVAESLARGTTGA
;
A
#
# COMPACT_ATOMS: atom_id res chain seq x y z
N ALA A 1 -9.44 -10.11 48.73
CA ALA A 1 -9.64 -9.62 47.36
C ALA A 1 -10.64 -8.49 47.41
N ASP A 2 -10.43 -7.43 46.63
CA ASP A 2 -11.33 -6.27 46.60
C ASP A 2 -12.70 -6.67 46.02
N PRO A 3 -13.80 -6.57 46.80
CA PRO A 3 -15.14 -6.97 46.35
C PRO A 3 -15.63 -6.18 45.13
N ILE A 4 -15.19 -4.93 44.96
CA ILE A 4 -15.54 -4.09 43.80
C ILE A 4 -14.84 -4.63 42.55
N ALA A 5 -13.56 -4.97 42.66
CA ALA A 5 -12.80 -5.57 41.56
C ALA A 5 -13.38 -6.93 41.12
N ALA A 6 -13.87 -7.73 42.08
CA ALA A 6 -14.55 -8.99 41.78
C ALA A 6 -15.87 -8.79 41.01
N GLN A 7 -16.67 -7.80 41.42
CA GLN A 7 -17.91 -7.44 40.72
C GLN A 7 -17.64 -6.95 39.30
N TRP A 8 -16.68 -6.06 39.09
CA TRP A 8 -16.31 -5.59 37.74
C TRP A 8 -15.79 -6.71 36.84
N THR A 9 -15.05 -7.67 37.41
CA THR A 9 -14.58 -8.85 36.66
C THR A 9 -15.75 -9.73 36.22
N GLN A 10 -16.75 -9.91 37.09
CA GLN A 10 -17.97 -10.66 36.80
C GLN A 10 -18.78 -9.98 35.70
N GLU A 11 -19.03 -8.67 35.83
CA GLU A 11 -19.76 -7.87 34.84
C GLU A 11 -19.05 -7.88 33.48
N ALA A 12 -17.73 -7.69 33.45
CA ALA A 12 -16.95 -7.77 32.22
C ALA A 12 -17.05 -9.16 31.54
N ARG A 13 -17.00 -10.25 32.31
CA ARG A 13 -17.19 -11.61 31.78
C ARG A 13 -18.59 -11.81 31.19
N LEU A 14 -19.63 -11.34 31.86
CA LEU A 14 -21.01 -11.44 31.39
C LEU A 14 -21.22 -10.65 30.09
N LEU A 15 -20.72 -9.40 30.03
CA LEU A 15 -20.78 -8.58 28.82
C LEU A 15 -19.98 -9.19 27.65
N LEU A 16 -18.83 -9.80 27.92
CA LEU A 16 -18.05 -10.52 26.91
C LEU A 16 -18.78 -11.78 26.42
N ALA A 17 -19.44 -12.51 27.31
CA ALA A 17 -20.23 -13.70 26.95
C ALA A 17 -21.47 -13.32 26.14
N GLU A 18 -22.22 -12.30 26.56
CA GLU A 18 -23.35 -11.76 25.81
C GLU A 18 -22.92 -11.27 24.42
N ARG A 19 -21.81 -10.53 24.34
CA ARG A 19 -21.22 -10.11 23.06
C ARG A 19 -20.85 -11.30 22.19
N ALA A 20 -20.27 -12.37 22.75
CA ALA A 20 -19.91 -13.56 21.98
C ALA A 20 -21.15 -14.28 21.43
N LEU A 21 -22.24 -14.33 22.18
CA LEU A 21 -23.53 -14.88 21.74
C LEU A 21 -24.18 -14.00 20.65
N ALA A 22 -24.12 -12.67 20.80
CA ALA A 22 -24.68 -11.71 19.84
C ALA A 22 -23.84 -11.56 18.56
N ALA A 23 -22.56 -11.93 18.59
CA ALA A 23 -21.64 -11.73 17.46
C ALA A 23 -21.94 -12.64 16.25
N GLY A 24 -22.80 -13.66 16.39
CA GLY A 24 -22.98 -14.70 15.37
C GLY A 24 -21.70 -15.52 15.16
N ASP A 25 -21.75 -16.52 14.27
CA ASP A 25 -20.53 -17.24 13.87
C ASP A 25 -19.57 -16.27 13.15
N PRO A 26 -18.37 -16.00 13.71
CA PRO A 26 -17.38 -15.13 13.07
C PRO A 26 -16.88 -15.66 11.72
N GLN A 27 -17.06 -16.95 11.46
CA GLN A 27 -16.66 -17.66 10.24
C GLN A 27 -17.81 -17.82 9.23
N ALA A 28 -19.03 -17.36 9.57
CA ALA A 28 -20.13 -17.40 8.61
C ALA A 28 -19.77 -16.56 7.35
N PRO A 29 -20.10 -17.04 6.14
CA PRO A 29 -19.92 -16.28 4.92
C PRO A 29 -20.64 -14.93 5.02
N VAL A 30 -19.96 -13.85 4.64
CA VAL A 30 -20.53 -12.50 4.64
C VAL A 30 -20.50 -11.97 3.21
N ASP A 31 -21.67 -11.91 2.59
CA ASP A 31 -21.81 -11.31 1.27
C ASP A 31 -21.96 -9.79 1.41
N VAL A 32 -21.05 -9.04 0.79
CA VAL A 32 -21.05 -7.58 0.77
C VAL A 32 -20.82 -7.12 -0.66
N ALA A 33 -21.68 -6.22 -1.16
CA ALA A 33 -21.48 -5.61 -2.47
C ALA A 33 -20.15 -4.85 -2.51
N LEU A 34 -19.35 -5.10 -3.54
CA LEU A 34 -18.07 -4.43 -3.70
C LEU A 34 -18.30 -2.92 -3.94
N PRO A 35 -17.69 -2.02 -3.16
CA PRO A 35 -17.84 -0.59 -3.36
C PRO A 35 -17.31 -0.14 -4.73
N GLY A 36 -17.96 0.84 -5.35
CA GLY A 36 -17.49 1.45 -6.60
C GLY A 36 -16.19 2.26 -6.46
N ARG A 37 -15.61 2.35 -5.26
CA ARG A 37 -14.32 2.98 -5.01
C ARG A 37 -13.50 2.11 -4.05
N LEU A 38 -12.26 1.81 -4.42
CA LEU A 38 -11.33 1.02 -3.61
C LEU A 38 -9.98 1.73 -3.50
N SER A 39 -9.32 1.63 -2.35
CA SER A 39 -7.89 1.88 -2.24
C SER A 39 -7.10 0.70 -2.80
N VAL A 40 -5.83 0.94 -3.17
CA VAL A 40 -4.94 -0.16 -3.56
C VAL A 40 -4.75 -1.19 -2.45
N SER A 41 -4.71 -0.79 -1.18
CA SER A 41 -4.67 -1.76 -0.07
C SER A 41 -5.91 -2.64 0.04
N GLN A 42 -7.09 -2.08 -0.23
CA GLN A 42 -8.32 -2.87 -0.29
C GLN A 42 -8.26 -3.85 -1.46
N LEU A 43 -7.72 -3.44 -2.61
CA LEU A 43 -7.51 -4.32 -3.77
C LEU A 43 -6.54 -5.48 -3.46
N VAL A 44 -5.42 -5.21 -2.77
CA VAL A 44 -4.48 -6.25 -2.31
C VAL A 44 -5.17 -7.20 -1.33
N THR A 45 -5.95 -6.66 -0.40
CA THR A 45 -6.73 -7.45 0.56
C THR A 45 -7.74 -8.33 -0.17
N LEU A 46 -8.45 -7.79 -1.16
CA LEU A 46 -9.39 -8.54 -2.01
C LEU A 46 -8.70 -9.71 -2.73
N ARG A 47 -7.51 -9.46 -3.32
CA ARG A 47 -6.76 -10.51 -4.00
C ARG A 47 -6.33 -11.63 -3.05
N ARG A 48 -5.95 -11.27 -1.82
CA ARG A 48 -5.45 -12.20 -0.82
C ARG A 48 -6.56 -13.02 -0.18
N ASP A 49 -7.58 -12.33 0.33
CA ASP A 49 -8.69 -12.90 1.09
C ASP A 49 -9.93 -11.99 0.97
N PRO A 50 -10.84 -12.28 0.03
CA PRO A 50 -12.10 -11.54 -0.14
C PRO A 50 -12.96 -11.51 1.13
N ALA A 51 -12.96 -12.59 1.93
CA ALA A 51 -13.76 -12.66 3.15
C ALA A 51 -13.23 -11.72 4.23
N THR A 52 -11.92 -11.48 4.28
CA THR A 52 -11.34 -10.44 5.16
C THR A 52 -11.78 -9.05 4.72
N LEU A 53 -11.77 -8.74 3.42
CA LEU A 53 -12.23 -7.44 2.94
C LEU A 53 -13.73 -7.24 3.25
N ALA A 54 -14.57 -8.24 3.00
CA ALA A 54 -16.00 -8.18 3.29
C ALA A 54 -16.28 -7.87 4.78
N ARG A 55 -15.54 -8.52 5.70
CA ARG A 55 -15.62 -8.24 7.14
C ARG A 55 -15.23 -6.80 7.47
N LEU A 56 -14.14 -6.29 6.89
CA LEU A 56 -13.68 -4.91 7.08
C LEU A 56 -14.69 -3.87 6.57
N LEU A 57 -15.34 -4.14 5.43
CA LEU A 57 -16.37 -3.27 4.88
C LEU A 57 -17.65 -3.25 5.74
N ARG A 58 -18.08 -4.41 6.24
CA ARG A 58 -19.30 -4.53 7.05
C ARG A 58 -19.18 -3.88 8.43
N ARG A 59 -18.02 -4.04 9.09
CA ARG A 59 -17.77 -3.51 10.44
C ARG A 59 -16.36 -2.94 10.56
N PRO A 60 -16.14 -1.69 10.13
CA PRO A 60 -14.87 -1.00 10.33
C PRO A 60 -14.61 -0.83 11.82
N MET A 61 -13.71 -1.64 12.37
CA MET A 61 -13.32 -1.56 13.78
C MET A 61 -12.02 -0.76 13.92
N PRO A 62 -11.90 0.13 14.92
CA PRO A 62 -10.62 0.70 15.29
C PRO A 62 -9.65 -0.44 15.58
N ALA A 63 -8.57 -0.49 14.82
CA ALA A 63 -7.58 -1.51 15.01
C ALA A 63 -6.62 -1.10 16.14
N ARG A 64 -6.09 -2.09 16.86
CA ARG A 64 -5.16 -1.82 17.97
C ARG A 64 -3.95 -1.02 17.46
N PRO A 65 -3.44 -0.08 18.28
CA PRO A 65 -2.17 0.57 17.96
C PRO A 65 -1.07 -0.47 17.79
N ASP A 66 -0.42 -0.43 16.64
CA ASP A 66 0.65 -1.35 16.25
C ASP A 66 1.97 -0.56 16.19
N PRO A 67 2.97 -0.90 17.01
CA PRO A 67 4.28 -0.26 16.99
C PRO A 67 4.95 -0.29 15.61
N GLU A 68 4.81 -1.39 14.86
CA GLU A 68 5.43 -1.54 13.54
C GLU A 68 4.80 -0.57 12.55
N ALA A 69 3.46 -0.49 12.51
CA ALA A 69 2.75 0.46 11.64
C ALA A 69 3.05 1.93 12.00
N ARG A 70 3.20 2.25 13.30
CA ARG A 70 3.62 3.59 13.73
C ARG A 70 5.02 3.93 13.21
N ARG A 71 5.94 2.96 13.25
CA ARG A 71 7.31 3.11 12.76
C ARG A 71 7.35 3.27 11.24
N GLY A 72 6.60 2.44 10.51
CA GLY A 72 6.41 2.58 9.06
C GLY A 72 5.91 3.98 8.68
N THR A 73 4.85 4.44 9.33
CA THR A 73 4.33 5.81 9.13
C THR A 73 5.39 6.88 9.43
N ALA A 74 6.16 6.74 10.51
CA ALA A 74 7.22 7.70 10.85
C ALA A 74 8.36 7.71 9.82
N PHE A 75 8.68 6.55 9.25
CA PHE A 75 9.68 6.38 8.20
C PHE A 75 9.27 7.03 6.88
N HIS A 76 8.04 6.81 6.39
CA HIS A 76 7.56 7.46 5.16
C HIS A 76 7.54 8.99 5.30
N ARG A 77 7.10 9.52 6.46
CA ARG A 77 7.18 10.97 6.73
C ARG A 77 8.61 11.51 6.71
N TRP A 78 9.59 10.70 7.12
CA TRP A 78 10.98 11.10 7.03
C TRP A 78 11.47 11.11 5.57
N LEU A 79 11.10 10.11 4.77
CA LEU A 79 11.44 10.07 3.35
C LEU A 79 10.82 11.23 2.56
N GLU A 80 9.57 11.57 2.84
CA GLU A 80 8.90 12.74 2.27
C GLU A 80 9.72 14.01 2.53
N ARG A 81 10.16 14.24 3.77
CA ARG A 81 10.99 15.41 4.13
C ARG A 81 12.37 15.38 3.46
N ARG A 82 12.99 14.21 3.35
CA ARG A 82 14.30 14.05 2.71
C ARG A 82 14.24 14.48 1.25
N TYR A 83 13.35 13.85 0.47
CA TYR A 83 13.25 14.13 -0.96
C TYR A 83 12.59 15.48 -1.26
N ALA A 84 11.73 16.01 -0.37
CA ALA A 84 11.23 17.39 -0.52
C ALA A 84 12.37 18.43 -0.49
N GLY A 85 13.46 18.17 0.22
CA GLY A 85 14.66 19.01 0.21
C GLY A 85 15.42 18.96 -1.12
N ASP A 86 15.41 17.81 -1.80
CA ASP A 86 16.15 17.58 -3.05
C ASP A 86 15.40 18.09 -4.30
N ARG A 87 14.07 18.27 -4.23
CA ARG A 87 13.22 18.78 -5.32
C ARG A 87 13.38 20.28 -5.62
N LEU A 88 14.27 20.99 -4.91
CA LEU A 88 14.59 22.38 -5.22
C LEU A 88 15.31 22.55 -6.58
N PHE A 89 15.60 21.46 -7.31
CA PHE A 89 16.18 21.47 -8.65
C PHE A 89 15.26 20.79 -9.68
N ASP A 90 15.07 21.48 -10.82
CA ASP A 90 13.95 21.47 -11.75
C ASP A 90 13.52 20.14 -12.40
N PHE A 91 12.19 19.92 -12.46
CA PHE A 91 11.54 19.00 -13.40
C PHE A 91 11.11 19.72 -14.71
N ASP A 92 11.17 21.05 -14.75
CA ASP A 92 10.78 21.85 -15.93
C ASP A 92 11.74 21.70 -17.13
N ASP A 93 12.94 21.12 -16.92
CA ASP A 93 13.96 20.92 -17.95
C ASP A 93 13.88 19.60 -18.72
N TRP A 94 12.88 18.73 -18.45
CA TRP A 94 12.68 17.53 -19.27
C TRP A 94 11.92 17.88 -20.57
N PRO A 95 12.49 17.63 -21.77
CA PRO A 95 12.01 18.20 -23.04
C PRO A 95 10.59 17.78 -23.49
N GLU A 96 9.91 16.89 -22.75
CA GLU A 96 8.52 16.45 -23.01
C GLU A 96 7.56 16.69 -21.82
N ALA A 97 8.02 17.24 -20.69
CA ALA A 97 7.21 17.41 -19.47
C ALA A 97 6.19 18.56 -19.52
N ALA A 98 6.30 19.47 -20.49
CA ALA A 98 5.47 20.68 -20.61
C ALA A 98 3.97 20.44 -20.94
N ALA A 99 3.50 19.19 -21.02
CA ALA A 99 2.14 18.84 -21.45
C ALA A 99 1.21 18.28 -20.36
N ALA A 100 1.65 18.12 -19.09
CA ALA A 100 0.79 17.54 -18.05
C ALA A 100 0.72 18.42 -16.79
N GLY A 101 -0.23 19.35 -16.80
CA GLY A 101 -0.52 20.26 -15.69
C GLY A 101 -0.92 19.53 -14.40
N GLY A 102 -0.25 19.91 -13.31
CA GLY A 102 -0.52 19.43 -11.96
C GLY A 102 -1.78 20.04 -11.36
N ALA A 103 -2.50 19.23 -10.57
CA ALA A 103 -3.50 19.71 -9.64
C ALA A 103 -3.22 19.12 -8.26
N SER A 104 -2.86 20.00 -7.33
CA SER A 104 -2.72 19.71 -5.91
C SER A 104 -4.10 19.43 -5.31
N GLY A 105 -4.37 18.15 -5.02
CA GLY A 105 -5.56 17.69 -4.33
C GLY A 105 -5.23 17.27 -2.90
N THR A 106 -5.58 18.11 -1.92
CA THR A 106 -5.53 17.81 -0.49
C THR A 106 -6.65 16.85 -0.08
N GLY A 107 -6.53 15.60 -0.50
CA GLY A 107 -7.36 14.49 -0.05
C GLY A 107 -6.49 13.42 0.59
N ALA A 108 -6.14 13.60 1.87
CA ALA A 108 -5.29 12.67 2.60
C ALA A 108 -6.05 11.37 2.91
N ASP A 109 -6.03 10.41 1.98
CA ASP A 109 -6.06 9.01 2.39
C ASP A 109 -4.70 8.69 3.03
N PRO A 110 -4.67 8.11 4.24
CA PRO A 110 -3.42 7.64 4.81
C PRO A 110 -2.81 6.62 3.84
N ALA A 111 -1.53 6.82 3.51
CA ALA A 111 -0.74 5.88 2.72
C ALA A 111 -0.94 4.46 3.30
N PRO A 112 -1.24 3.46 2.47
CA PRO A 112 -1.51 2.16 3.00
C PRO A 112 -0.21 1.45 3.38
N ASP A 113 0.00 1.30 4.69
CA ASP A 113 0.57 0.07 5.23
C ASP A 113 -0.41 -1.08 4.90
N ALA A 114 -0.44 -1.50 3.63
CA ALA A 114 -1.21 -2.64 3.14
C ALA A 114 -0.72 -3.97 3.74
N ASP A 115 0.37 -3.96 4.51
CA ASP A 115 0.95 -5.11 5.18
C ASP A 115 0.33 -5.44 6.55
N ARG A 116 -0.79 -4.80 6.89
CA ARG A 116 -1.57 -5.13 8.10
C ARG A 116 -1.99 -6.61 8.18
N ALA A 117 -1.93 -7.35 7.08
CA ALA A 117 -2.32 -8.75 7.01
C ALA A 117 -1.14 -9.76 7.07
N THR A 118 0.13 -9.34 7.02
CA THR A 118 1.28 -10.31 6.94
C THR A 118 2.50 -10.00 7.79
N ALA A 119 2.34 -9.24 8.87
CA ALA A 119 3.38 -9.17 9.89
C ALA A 119 3.43 -10.51 10.67
N GLY A 120 4.17 -11.48 10.14
CA GLY A 120 4.91 -12.37 11.01
C GLY A 120 5.89 -11.49 11.77
N ALA A 121 5.78 -11.45 13.10
CA ALA A 121 6.60 -10.60 13.96
C ALA A 121 8.08 -10.82 13.63
N VAL A 122 8.69 -9.85 12.94
CA VAL A 122 10.14 -9.77 12.89
C VAL A 122 10.53 -9.20 14.24
N GLY A 123 10.80 -10.10 15.18
CA GLY A 123 11.24 -9.76 16.52
C GLY A 123 12.54 -8.97 16.45
N GLY A 124 12.43 -7.66 16.64
CA GLY A 124 13.58 -6.77 16.76
C GLY A 124 13.14 -5.38 17.22
N ASP A 125 13.83 -4.87 18.23
CA ASP A 125 13.72 -3.50 18.73
C ASP A 125 14.35 -2.50 17.74
N GLU A 126 14.04 -2.65 16.45
CA GLU A 126 14.63 -1.85 15.40
C GLU A 126 14.08 -0.43 15.45
N THR A 127 14.94 0.56 15.57
CA THR A 127 14.51 1.94 15.74
C THR A 127 14.23 2.60 14.39
N LEU A 128 13.52 3.73 14.40
CA LEU A 128 13.40 4.58 13.20
C LEU A 128 14.78 4.96 12.64
N ALA A 129 15.76 5.21 13.51
CA ALA A 129 17.13 5.54 13.11
C ALA A 129 17.83 4.40 12.37
N ASP A 130 17.50 3.14 12.69
CA ASP A 130 18.08 1.99 11.99
C ASP A 130 17.52 1.89 10.56
N LEU A 131 16.20 2.08 10.40
CA LEU A 131 15.57 2.14 9.07
C LEU A 131 16.14 3.28 8.23
N GLN A 132 16.39 4.46 8.82
CA GLN A 132 17.02 5.59 8.14
C GLN A 132 18.42 5.22 7.63
N ARG A 133 19.28 4.66 8.50
CA ARG A 133 20.63 4.25 8.09
C ARG A 133 20.63 3.18 7.01
N ARG A 134 19.73 2.20 7.08
CA ARG A 134 19.58 1.17 6.03
C ARG A 134 19.11 1.76 4.72
N PHE A 135 18.19 2.72 4.76
CA PHE A 135 17.75 3.43 3.56
C PHE A 135 18.90 4.25 2.97
N GLU A 136 19.64 5.00 3.79
CA GLU A 136 20.80 5.81 3.37
C GLU A 136 21.92 4.97 2.75
N ALA A 137 22.07 3.70 3.14
CA ALA A 137 23.03 2.78 2.55
C ALA A 137 22.52 2.07 1.26
N SER A 138 21.32 2.40 0.79
CA SER A 138 20.66 1.69 -0.32
C SER A 138 20.91 2.37 -1.68
N GLU A 139 20.65 1.61 -2.76
CA GLU A 139 20.68 2.14 -4.14
C GLU A 139 19.74 3.33 -4.35
N TRP A 140 18.73 3.51 -3.50
CA TRP A 140 17.72 4.55 -3.63
C TRP A 140 18.13 5.88 -3.00
N ALA A 141 19.05 5.86 -2.03
CA ALA A 141 19.42 7.04 -1.25
C ALA A 141 19.97 8.19 -2.10
N ASP A 142 20.73 7.84 -3.14
CA ASP A 142 21.44 8.76 -4.03
C ASP A 142 20.74 8.94 -5.38
N ARG A 143 19.64 8.21 -5.64
CA ARG A 143 18.83 8.41 -6.85
C ARG A 143 17.93 9.62 -6.67
N ILE A 144 17.83 10.43 -7.72
CA ILE A 144 16.91 11.57 -7.78
C ILE A 144 15.56 11.07 -8.32
N PRO A 145 14.48 11.11 -7.52
CA PRO A 145 13.15 10.77 -8.01
C PRO A 145 12.64 11.87 -8.94
N LEU A 146 11.94 11.49 -10.00
CA LEU A 146 11.15 12.40 -10.82
C LEU A 146 9.98 12.98 -10.01
N ASP A 147 9.37 12.13 -9.18
CA ASP A 147 8.24 12.50 -8.34
C ASP A 147 8.16 11.63 -7.10
N VAL A 148 7.61 12.17 -6.02
CA VAL A 148 7.42 11.48 -4.73
C VAL A 148 6.03 11.77 -4.19
N GLU A 149 5.47 10.83 -3.44
CA GLU A 149 4.12 10.93 -2.85
C GLU A 149 3.04 11.22 -3.90
N VAL A 150 3.13 10.61 -5.09
CA VAL A 150 2.28 10.89 -6.25
C VAL A 150 0.86 10.36 -6.02
N PRO A 151 -0.16 11.21 -5.81
CA PRO A 151 -1.52 10.75 -5.66
C PRO A 151 -2.10 10.34 -7.02
N PHE A 152 -2.99 9.36 -7.03
CA PHE A 152 -3.71 9.00 -8.24
C PHE A 152 -5.14 8.54 -7.96
N SER A 153 -5.97 8.66 -8.99
CA SER A 153 -7.30 8.08 -9.09
C SER A 153 -7.49 7.58 -10.51
N THR A 154 -7.82 6.31 -10.70
CA THR A 154 -8.03 5.71 -12.01
C THR A 154 -9.24 4.79 -12.01
N VAL A 155 -9.93 4.67 -13.14
CA VAL A 155 -11.06 3.76 -13.28
C VAL A 155 -10.59 2.46 -13.95
N VAL A 156 -10.97 1.33 -13.37
CA VAL A 156 -10.80 -0.02 -13.94
C VAL A 156 -12.12 -0.77 -13.74
N ASP A 157 -12.70 -1.27 -14.83
CA ASP A 157 -13.96 -2.02 -14.83
C ASP A 157 -15.10 -1.34 -14.03
N GLY A 158 -15.22 -0.01 -14.19
CA GLY A 158 -16.22 0.81 -13.49
C GLY A 158 -15.93 1.09 -12.02
N VAL A 159 -14.86 0.52 -11.45
CA VAL A 159 -14.40 0.77 -10.07
C VAL A 159 -13.32 1.84 -10.08
N VAL A 160 -13.49 2.85 -9.21
CA VAL A 160 -12.46 3.88 -8.98
C VAL A 160 -11.40 3.32 -8.04
N LEU A 161 -10.20 3.13 -8.55
CA LEU A 161 -9.02 2.77 -7.77
C LEU A 161 -8.22 4.02 -7.41
N ARG A 162 -7.99 4.22 -6.11
CA ARG A 162 -7.23 5.36 -5.58
C ARG A 162 -6.01 4.89 -4.78
N GLY A 163 -4.98 5.70 -4.77
CA GLY A 163 -3.77 5.41 -3.99
C GLY A 163 -2.74 6.51 -4.11
N ARG A 164 -1.57 6.21 -3.57
CA ARG A 164 -0.39 7.07 -3.64
C ARG A 164 0.84 6.22 -3.89
N MET A 165 1.68 6.65 -4.80
CA MET A 165 2.96 6.01 -5.10
C MET A 165 4.05 6.73 -4.32
N ASP A 166 4.92 5.99 -3.64
CA ASP A 166 5.94 6.61 -2.78
C ASP A 166 6.95 7.41 -3.59
N ALA A 167 7.48 6.81 -4.66
CA ALA A 167 8.44 7.47 -5.54
C ALA A 167 8.39 6.93 -6.98
N VAL A 168 8.79 7.78 -7.91
CA VAL A 168 8.94 7.46 -9.33
C VAL A 168 10.30 7.93 -9.80
N PHE A 169 11.04 7.05 -10.46
CA PHE A 169 12.37 7.34 -11.01
C PHE A 169 12.38 7.17 -12.53
N ALA A 170 13.32 7.86 -13.18
CA ALA A 170 13.72 7.52 -14.54
C ALA A 170 14.36 6.13 -14.52
N ALA A 171 14.01 5.30 -15.51
CA ALA A 171 14.61 3.99 -15.72
C ALA A 171 15.36 3.95 -17.05
N GLU A 172 16.21 2.93 -17.21
CA GLU A 172 16.93 2.69 -18.45
C GLU A 172 15.96 2.68 -19.64
N PRO A 173 16.22 3.48 -20.69
CA PRO A 173 15.37 3.53 -21.87
C PRO A 173 15.19 2.14 -22.51
N THR A 174 14.07 1.94 -23.19
CA THR A 174 13.92 0.74 -24.02
C THR A 174 14.91 0.76 -25.20
N SER A 175 15.07 -0.36 -25.90
CA SER A 175 15.90 -0.44 -27.11
C SER A 175 15.49 0.55 -28.22
N SER A 176 14.26 1.09 -28.17
CA SER A 176 13.78 2.13 -29.09
C SER A 176 14.16 3.56 -28.67
N GLY A 177 14.88 3.73 -27.55
CA GLY A 177 15.21 5.03 -26.97
C GLY A 177 14.04 5.70 -26.22
N ALA A 178 12.87 5.06 -26.15
CA ALA A 178 11.72 5.64 -25.47
C ALA A 178 11.93 5.71 -23.94
N PRO A 179 11.45 6.79 -23.28
CA PRO A 179 11.59 6.96 -21.85
C PRO A 179 10.90 5.83 -21.08
N CYS A 180 11.55 5.38 -20.02
CA CYS A 180 11.05 4.37 -19.10
C CYS A 180 11.01 4.92 -17.68
N PHE A 181 10.09 4.37 -16.90
CA PHE A 181 9.85 4.80 -15.53
C PHE A 181 9.90 3.60 -14.59
N GLU A 182 10.32 3.82 -13.36
CA GLU A 182 10.29 2.83 -12.29
C GLU A 182 9.51 3.42 -11.11
N VAL A 183 8.33 2.86 -10.85
CA VAL A 183 7.55 3.19 -9.67
C VAL A 183 8.03 2.32 -8.52
N VAL A 184 8.33 2.95 -7.39
CA VAL A 184 8.90 2.30 -6.21
C VAL A 184 7.96 2.49 -5.03
N ASP A 185 7.74 1.41 -4.29
CA ASP A 185 7.03 1.41 -3.02
C ASP A 185 7.98 0.90 -1.93
N TRP A 186 8.17 1.70 -0.89
CA TRP A 186 9.07 1.42 0.20
C TRP A 186 8.34 0.64 1.28
N LYS A 187 8.92 -0.49 1.71
CA LYS A 187 8.35 -1.38 2.72
C LYS A 187 9.28 -1.46 3.93
N THR A 188 8.71 -1.28 5.12
CA THR A 188 9.44 -1.45 6.39
C THR A 188 9.22 -2.83 7.02
N GLY A 189 8.20 -3.57 6.57
CA GLY A 189 7.90 -4.92 7.04
C GLY A 189 8.73 -6.02 6.36
N ALA A 190 8.43 -7.26 6.73
CA ALA A 190 9.07 -8.45 6.16
C ALA A 190 8.79 -8.61 4.66
N VAL A 191 9.73 -9.24 3.94
CA VAL A 191 9.50 -9.65 2.55
C VAL A 191 8.42 -10.74 2.54
N PRO A 192 7.27 -10.52 1.89
CA PRO A 192 6.19 -11.49 1.87
C PRO A 192 6.56 -12.71 1.03
N VAL A 193 5.98 -13.86 1.37
CA VAL A 193 6.17 -15.13 0.67
C VAL A 193 4.84 -15.74 0.22
N GLY A 194 4.88 -16.66 -0.74
CA GLY A 194 3.72 -17.45 -1.17
C GLY A 194 2.51 -16.61 -1.63
N ALA A 195 1.34 -16.87 -1.04
CA ALA A 195 0.11 -16.16 -1.40
C ALA A 195 0.18 -14.65 -1.12
N ALA A 196 0.90 -14.23 -0.07
CA ALA A 196 1.07 -12.83 0.27
C ALA A 196 1.91 -12.10 -0.78
N ALA A 197 3.00 -12.71 -1.25
CA ALA A 197 3.82 -12.17 -2.33
C ALA A 197 3.02 -12.02 -3.63
N ARG A 198 2.17 -13.00 -3.96
CA ARG A 198 1.27 -12.92 -5.12
C ARG A 198 0.24 -11.81 -5.01
N ALA A 199 -0.29 -11.56 -3.81
CA ALA A 199 -1.23 -10.46 -3.58
C ALA A 199 -0.53 -9.09 -3.66
N ALA A 200 0.69 -8.97 -3.12
CA ALA A 200 1.48 -7.74 -3.17
C ALA A 200 1.75 -7.27 -4.62
N ARG A 201 1.94 -8.20 -5.57
CA ARG A 201 2.11 -7.87 -7.00
C ARG A 201 0.98 -7.01 -7.57
N VAL A 202 -0.24 -7.14 -7.05
CA VAL A 202 -1.39 -6.35 -7.49
C VAL A 202 -1.23 -4.86 -7.14
N GLN A 203 -0.54 -4.54 -6.04
CA GLN A 203 -0.22 -3.16 -5.68
C GLN A 203 0.65 -2.51 -6.77
N LEU A 204 1.73 -3.17 -7.17
CA LEU A 204 2.59 -2.66 -8.24
C LEU A 204 1.87 -2.64 -9.59
N ALA A 205 1.03 -3.63 -9.90
CA ALA A 205 0.23 -3.62 -11.12
C ALA A 205 -0.70 -2.40 -11.18
N ALA A 206 -1.35 -2.07 -10.06
CA ALA A 206 -2.18 -0.87 -9.92
C ALA A 206 -1.39 0.42 -10.10
N TYR A 207 -0.22 0.53 -9.47
CA TYR A 207 0.64 1.70 -9.56
C TYR A 207 1.19 1.90 -10.98
N ARG A 208 1.69 0.84 -11.61
CA ARG A 208 2.14 0.86 -13.01
C ARG A 208 1.03 1.34 -13.94
N LEU A 209 -0.17 0.77 -13.81
CA LEU A 209 -1.32 1.15 -14.61
C LEU A 209 -1.72 2.61 -14.39
N ALA A 210 -1.77 3.05 -13.12
CA ALA A 210 -2.14 4.41 -12.78
C ALA A 210 -1.12 5.42 -13.30
N PHE A 211 0.17 5.18 -13.09
CA PHE A 211 1.23 6.08 -13.56
C PHE A 211 1.28 6.13 -15.09
N ALA A 212 1.14 5.00 -15.76
CA ALA A 212 1.08 4.95 -17.23
C ALA A 212 -0.06 5.82 -17.77
N LYS A 213 -1.25 5.75 -17.16
CA LYS A 213 -2.39 6.61 -17.53
C LYS A 213 -2.12 8.09 -17.22
N LEU A 214 -1.52 8.41 -16.07
CA LEU A 214 -1.18 9.79 -15.70
C LEU A 214 -0.19 10.43 -16.68
N ARG A 215 0.77 9.66 -17.20
CA ARG A 215 1.78 10.12 -18.16
C ARG A 215 1.41 9.92 -19.63
N GLY A 216 0.25 9.31 -19.92
CA GLY A 216 -0.16 9.02 -21.29
C GLY A 216 0.76 8.05 -22.04
N VAL A 217 1.38 7.09 -21.34
CA VAL A 217 2.30 6.10 -21.90
C VAL A 217 1.77 4.67 -21.81
N SER A 218 2.36 3.74 -22.58
CA SER A 218 2.07 2.30 -22.40
C SER A 218 2.54 1.82 -21.02
N PRO A 219 1.77 0.98 -20.31
CA PRO A 219 2.21 0.33 -19.07
C PRO A 219 3.50 -0.49 -19.19
N ASP A 220 3.88 -0.91 -20.41
CA ASP A 220 5.14 -1.62 -20.65
C ASP A 220 6.38 -0.72 -20.45
N ARG A 221 6.19 0.61 -20.50
CA ARG A 221 7.24 1.60 -20.21
C ARG A 221 7.38 1.90 -18.72
N VAL A 222 6.53 1.31 -17.87
CA VAL A 222 6.53 1.53 -16.43
C VAL A 222 6.85 0.23 -15.73
N ARG A 223 7.96 0.18 -15.01
CA ARG A 223 8.35 -0.93 -14.13
C ARG A 223 7.87 -0.65 -12.71
N GLY A 224 7.73 -1.71 -11.91
CA GLY A 224 7.36 -1.60 -10.50
C GLY A 224 8.37 -2.33 -9.62
N ALA A 225 8.76 -1.71 -8.50
CA ALA A 225 9.66 -2.30 -7.52
C ALA A 225 9.14 -2.08 -6.10
N PHE A 226 9.35 -3.08 -5.25
CA PHE A 226 9.32 -2.91 -3.80
C PHE A 226 10.74 -2.79 -3.28
N TYR A 227 11.00 -1.85 -2.38
CA TYR A 227 12.24 -1.86 -1.60
C TYR A 227 11.94 -2.16 -0.14
N TYR A 228 12.40 -3.30 0.35
CA TYR A 228 12.23 -3.72 1.73
C TYR A 228 13.41 -3.23 2.57
N VAL A 229 13.20 -2.12 3.28
CA VAL A 229 14.23 -1.35 3.98
C VAL A 229 14.93 -2.20 5.05
N HIS A 230 14.16 -2.97 5.82
CA HIS A 230 14.73 -3.87 6.82
C HIS A 230 15.67 -4.89 6.18
N ALA A 231 15.22 -5.53 5.10
CA ALA A 231 15.99 -6.56 4.40
C ALA A 231 17.08 -6.00 3.48
N GLY A 232 17.09 -4.68 3.21
CA GLY A 232 18.01 -4.04 2.27
C GLY A 232 17.89 -4.57 0.85
N VAL A 233 16.70 -5.04 0.43
CA VAL A 233 16.51 -5.73 -0.84
C VAL A 233 15.44 -5.07 -1.69
N THR A 234 15.76 -4.87 -2.97
CA THR A 234 14.79 -4.46 -4.00
C THR A 234 14.23 -5.69 -4.69
N VAL A 235 12.91 -5.84 -4.67
CA VAL A 235 12.18 -6.92 -5.35
C VAL A 235 11.40 -6.32 -6.52
N ARG A 236 11.63 -6.86 -7.72
CA ARG A 236 10.99 -6.42 -8.98
C ARG A 236 10.15 -7.57 -9.54
N PRO A 237 8.98 -7.88 -8.94
CA PRO A 237 8.18 -9.00 -9.40
C PRO A 237 7.42 -8.63 -10.67
N ASP A 238 7.12 -9.63 -11.52
CA ASP A 238 6.28 -9.42 -12.71
C ASP A 238 4.88 -8.95 -12.28
N ALA A 239 4.55 -7.68 -12.48
CA ALA A 239 3.31 -7.08 -11.97
C ALA A 239 2.38 -6.70 -13.13
N GLU A 240 1.89 -7.69 -13.89
CA GLU A 240 1.05 -7.47 -15.07
C GLU A 240 -0.22 -6.66 -14.73
N VAL A 241 -0.52 -5.64 -15.52
CA VAL A 241 -1.66 -4.75 -15.27
C VAL A 241 -3.01 -5.46 -15.31
N ALA A 242 -3.11 -6.59 -16.01
CA ALA A 242 -4.30 -7.45 -16.04
C ALA A 242 -4.68 -7.98 -14.65
N MET A 243 -3.71 -8.12 -13.73
CA MET A 243 -3.97 -8.56 -12.35
C MET A 243 -4.92 -7.63 -11.60
N VAL A 244 -5.03 -6.36 -11.98
CA VAL A 244 -5.95 -5.41 -11.35
C VAL A 244 -7.39 -5.79 -11.67
N ALA A 245 -7.73 -5.96 -12.96
CA ALA A 245 -9.04 -6.38 -13.42
C ALA A 245 -9.42 -7.77 -12.87
N GLU A 246 -8.50 -8.74 -12.92
CA GLU A 246 -8.71 -10.06 -12.32
C GLU A 246 -9.03 -10.00 -10.82
N SER A 247 -8.40 -9.08 -10.10
CA SER A 247 -8.63 -8.94 -8.66
C SER A 247 -10.00 -8.32 -8.37
N LEU A 248 -10.46 -7.39 -9.20
CA LEU A 248 -11.82 -6.85 -9.12
C LEU A 248 -12.88 -7.92 -9.44
N ALA A 249 -12.65 -8.74 -10.47
CA ALA A 249 -13.56 -9.82 -10.86
C ALA A 249 -13.76 -10.87 -9.76
N ARG A 250 -12.75 -11.10 -8.91
CA ARG A 250 -12.89 -12.00 -7.73
C ARG A 250 -13.90 -11.49 -6.70
N GLY A 251 -14.12 -10.18 -6.64
CA GLY A 251 -15.09 -9.57 -5.72
C GLY A 251 -16.53 -9.64 -6.21
N THR A 252 -16.76 -9.93 -7.50
CA THR A 252 -18.10 -9.99 -8.10
C THR A 252 -18.65 -11.41 -8.23
N THR A 253 -17.82 -12.45 -8.10
CA THR A 253 -18.24 -13.86 -8.26
C THR A 253 -18.96 -14.45 -7.04
N GLY A 254 -19.36 -13.63 -6.06
CA GLY A 254 -20.08 -14.05 -4.85
C GLY A 254 -21.50 -13.52 -4.72
N ALA A 255 -22.11 -13.06 -5.83
CA ALA A 255 -23.51 -12.62 -5.87
C ALA A 255 -24.44 -13.74 -6.35
#